data_AF-A0A9N9IQH9-F1
#
_entry.id   AF-A0A9N9IQH9-F1
#
_cell.length_a   1.000
_cell.length_b   1.000
_cell.length_c   1.000
_cell.angle_alpha   90.00
_cell.angle_beta   90.00
_cell.angle_gamma   90.00
#
_symmetry.space_group_name_H-M   'P 1'
#
loop_
_entity.id
_entity.type
_entity.pdbx_description
1 polymer ?
#
loop_
_entity_poly.entity_id
_entity_poly.type
_entity_poly.pdbx_seq_one_letter_code
_entity_poly.pdbx_strand_id
1 'polypeptide(L)'
;LRKAGPPKSEFCVVLSTNTDNLKEFLKKLFDQLEIGGQWIEDSYTFIGSTNINTWSRAARRQKSKTDCQIEPSTIVSTSTDESLFEFTCNIEPWSVNTNTSKITFSWTNGKDRSIFESFYAHVKKKLEQEFSTDE
;
A
#
# COMPACT_ATOMS: atom_id res chain seq x y z
N LEU A 1 23.53 23.68 -8.69
CA LEU A 1 22.44 23.93 -7.71
C LEU A 1 21.79 22.59 -7.36
N ARG A 2 22.16 21.95 -6.24
CA ARG A 2 21.48 20.72 -5.79
C ARG A 2 20.35 21.13 -4.85
N LYS A 3 19.12 21.18 -5.34
CA LYS A 3 17.94 21.28 -4.44
C LYS A 3 17.77 19.91 -3.81
N ALA A 4 18.29 19.75 -2.60
CA ALA A 4 17.88 18.65 -1.72
C ALA A 4 16.41 18.91 -1.35
N GLY A 5 15.50 18.33 -2.13
CA GLY A 5 14.10 18.23 -1.74
C GLY A 5 13.97 17.41 -0.45
N PRO A 6 12.91 17.60 0.34
CA PRO A 6 12.69 16.82 1.55
C PRO A 6 12.74 15.31 1.21
N PRO A 7 13.26 14.46 2.11
CA PRO A 7 13.51 13.05 1.81
C PRO A 7 12.22 12.36 1.41
N LYS A 8 12.09 12.11 0.11
CA LYS A 8 10.97 11.45 -0.53
C LYS A 8 10.66 10.16 0.22
N SER A 9 9.51 10.10 0.87
CA SER A 9 8.85 8.88 1.33
C SER A 9 8.29 8.10 0.13
N GLU A 10 9.06 8.06 -0.94
CA GLU A 10 8.69 7.41 -2.18
C GLU A 10 9.47 6.12 -2.26
N PHE A 11 8.75 5.04 -2.49
CA PHE A 11 9.33 3.73 -2.71
C PHE A 11 8.89 3.22 -4.07
N CYS A 12 9.80 2.61 -4.82
CA CYS A 12 9.49 2.09 -6.14
C CYS A 12 9.96 0.66 -6.33
N VAL A 13 9.27 -0.06 -7.20
CA VAL A 13 9.62 -1.41 -7.64
C VAL A 13 9.37 -1.52 -9.14
N VAL A 14 10.27 -2.18 -9.84
CA VAL A 14 10.16 -2.46 -11.28
C VAL A 14 9.87 -3.95 -11.44
N LEU A 15 8.89 -4.30 -12.27
CA LEU A 15 8.40 -5.67 -12.45
C LEU A 15 8.24 -5.97 -13.94
N SER A 16 8.50 -7.20 -14.34
CA SER A 16 8.43 -7.65 -15.75
C SER A 16 6.99 -8.01 -16.15
N THR A 17 6.09 -7.02 -16.03
CA THR A 17 4.70 -7.10 -16.47
C THR A 17 4.20 -5.74 -16.98
N ASN A 18 3.09 -5.73 -17.71
CA ASN A 18 2.42 -4.50 -18.16
C ASN A 18 1.67 -3.79 -17.01
N THR A 19 1.28 -2.54 -17.25
CA THR A 19 0.60 -1.68 -16.28
C THR A 19 -0.79 -2.16 -15.91
N ASP A 20 -1.50 -2.82 -16.83
CA ASP A 20 -2.88 -3.28 -16.64
C ASP A 20 -2.95 -4.45 -15.65
N ASN A 21 -2.10 -5.46 -15.84
CA ASN A 21 -1.98 -6.60 -14.93
C ASN A 21 -1.63 -6.14 -13.50
N LEU A 22 -0.74 -5.15 -13.38
CA LEU A 22 -0.37 -4.57 -12.08
C LEU A 22 -1.55 -3.85 -11.44
N LYS A 23 -2.29 -3.06 -12.20
CA LYS A 23 -3.47 -2.35 -11.72
C LYS A 23 -4.54 -3.32 -11.23
N GLU A 24 -4.82 -4.38 -11.99
CA GLU A 24 -5.79 -5.41 -11.59
C GLU A 24 -5.36 -6.14 -10.33
N PHE A 25 -4.07 -6.48 -10.22
CA PHE A 25 -3.52 -7.12 -9.03
C PHE A 25 -3.60 -6.20 -7.80
N LEU A 26 -3.16 -4.94 -7.95
CA LEU A 26 -3.20 -3.96 -6.87
C LEU A 26 -4.62 -3.65 -6.41
N LYS A 27 -5.59 -3.58 -7.32
CA LYS A 27 -7.02 -3.47 -6.95
C LYS A 27 -7.43 -4.58 -5.98
N LYS A 28 -7.20 -5.84 -6.38
CA LYS A 28 -7.51 -7.01 -5.54
C LYS A 28 -6.77 -6.99 -4.21
N LEU A 29 -5.49 -6.61 -4.22
CA LEU A 29 -4.68 -6.55 -3.01
C LEU A 29 -5.14 -5.45 -2.05
N PHE A 30 -5.48 -4.26 -2.56
CA PHE A 30 -5.99 -3.16 -1.75
C PHE A 30 -7.36 -3.49 -1.14
N ASP A 31 -8.24 -4.15 -1.89
CA ASP A 31 -9.51 -4.65 -1.36
C ASP A 31 -9.29 -5.65 -0.21
N GLN A 32 -8.36 -6.60 -0.38
CA GLN A 32 -8.01 -7.57 0.66
C GLN A 32 -7.40 -6.94 1.92
N LEU A 33 -6.68 -5.82 1.74
CA LEU A 33 -6.05 -5.08 2.83
C LEU A 33 -6.99 -4.05 3.47
N GLU A 34 -8.25 -3.96 3.01
CA GLU A 34 -9.24 -2.98 3.46
C GLU A 34 -8.73 -1.53 3.27
N ILE A 35 -8.03 -1.27 2.16
CA ILE A 35 -7.52 0.05 1.80
C ILE A 35 -8.62 0.80 1.05
N GLY A 36 -9.04 1.94 1.59
CA GLY A 36 -9.96 2.84 0.90
C GLY A 36 -9.22 3.69 -0.13
N GLY A 37 -9.89 4.10 -1.20
CA GLY A 37 -9.30 5.00 -2.18
C GLY A 37 -9.98 4.99 -3.54
N GLN A 38 -9.35 5.66 -4.50
CA GLN A 38 -9.85 5.78 -5.87
C GLN A 38 -8.72 5.77 -6.89
N TRP A 39 -8.99 5.19 -8.06
CA TRP A 39 -8.10 5.24 -9.22
C TRP A 39 -8.43 6.44 -10.09
N ILE A 40 -7.40 7.19 -10.46
CA ILE A 40 -7.42 8.19 -11.52
C ILE A 40 -7.01 7.47 -12.80
N GLU A 41 -8.02 7.05 -13.57
CA GLU A 41 -7.87 6.20 -14.74
C GLU A 41 -6.86 6.76 -15.77
N ASP A 42 -6.90 8.06 -16.04
CA ASP A 42 -6.03 8.73 -17.03
C ASP A 42 -4.53 8.69 -16.69
N SER A 43 -4.20 8.54 -15.40
CA SER A 43 -2.82 8.65 -14.90
C SER A 43 -2.30 7.37 -14.25
N TYR A 44 -3.09 6.28 -14.29
CA TYR A 44 -2.79 5.02 -13.59
C TYR A 44 -2.34 5.26 -12.14
N THR A 45 -2.97 6.24 -11.48
CA THR A 45 -2.62 6.66 -10.13
C THR A 45 -3.76 6.33 -9.18
N PHE A 46 -3.46 5.59 -8.13
CA PHE A 46 -4.36 5.35 -7.01
C PHE A 46 -4.06 6.35 -5.89
N ILE A 47 -5.10 6.98 -5.34
CA ILE A 47 -5.02 7.76 -4.11
C ILE A 47 -5.69 6.93 -3.04
N GLY A 48 -4.91 6.47 -2.06
CA GLY A 48 -5.35 5.54 -1.03
C GLY A 48 -5.23 6.11 0.37
N SER A 49 -6.11 5.66 1.26
CA SER A 49 -6.03 5.87 2.69
C SER A 49 -6.37 4.57 3.41
N THR A 50 -5.86 4.43 4.63
CA THR A 50 -6.18 3.26 5.46
C THR A 50 -6.35 3.66 6.90
N ASN A 51 -7.39 3.11 7.52
CA ASN A 51 -7.72 3.38 8.92
C ASN A 51 -7.32 2.19 9.83
N ILE A 52 -6.91 1.05 9.23
CA ILE A 52 -6.65 -0.20 9.94
C ILE A 52 -5.38 -0.85 9.40
N ASN A 53 -4.45 -1.23 10.30
CA ASN A 53 -3.27 -1.99 9.93
C ASN A 53 -3.64 -3.48 9.85
N THR A 54 -3.77 -4.03 8.65
CA THR A 54 -4.13 -5.45 8.42
C THR A 54 -2.93 -6.31 8.02
N TRP A 55 -1.83 -5.70 7.58
CA TRP A 55 -0.66 -6.37 6.98
C TRP A 55 0.46 -6.69 7.98
N SER A 56 0.55 -5.97 9.10
CA SER A 56 1.66 -6.15 10.05
C SER A 56 1.53 -7.43 10.88
N ARG A 57 2.67 -7.95 11.36
CA ARG A 57 2.69 -9.10 12.28
C ARG A 57 1.99 -8.78 13.62
N ALA A 58 2.12 -7.55 14.11
CA ALA A 58 1.48 -7.12 15.35
C ALA A 58 -0.05 -7.12 15.22
N ALA A 59 -0.57 -6.59 14.11
CA ALA A 59 -2.01 -6.57 13.83
C ALA A 59 -2.61 -7.98 13.79
N ARG A 60 -1.98 -8.91 13.07
CA ARG A 60 -2.45 -10.31 13.02
C ARG A 60 -2.46 -10.99 14.40
N ARG A 61 -1.48 -10.69 15.25
CA ARG A 61 -1.44 -11.20 16.64
C ARG A 61 -2.52 -10.60 17.54
N GLN A 62 -3.01 -9.39 17.24
CA GLN A 62 -4.12 -8.80 17.99
C GLN A 62 -5.46 -9.40 17.59
N LYS A 63 -5.71 -9.64 16.28
CA LYS A 63 -6.91 -10.38 15.83
C LYS A 63 -7.04 -11.76 16.50
N SER A 64 -5.93 -12.49 16.68
CA SER A 64 -5.95 -13.80 17.37
C SER A 64 -6.15 -13.73 18.89
N LYS A 65 -5.97 -12.58 19.55
CA LYS A 65 -6.22 -12.44 20.98
C LYS A 65 -7.68 -12.11 21.30
N THR A 66 -8.35 -11.38 20.41
CA THR A 66 -9.77 -11.03 20.55
C THR A 66 -10.69 -12.25 20.42
N ASP A 67 -10.31 -13.27 19.65
CA ASP A 67 -11.10 -14.51 19.49
C ASP A 67 -11.04 -15.47 20.70
N CYS A 68 -10.22 -15.21 21.72
CA CYS A 68 -10.06 -16.11 22.88
C CYS A 68 -10.53 -15.51 24.21
N GLN A 69 -11.10 -14.30 24.23
CA GLN A 69 -11.72 -13.71 25.43
C GLN A 69 -13.19 -13.34 25.15
N ILE A 70 -14.07 -14.16 25.71
CA ILE A 70 -15.51 -13.89 25.89
C ILE A 70 -15.68 -12.71 26.85
N GLU A 71 -16.56 -11.75 26.54
CA GLU A 71 -17.45 -10.96 27.43
C GLU A 71 -17.90 -9.65 26.71
N PRO A 72 -19.18 -9.21 26.84
CA PRO A 72 -19.74 -8.04 26.15
C PRO A 72 -19.34 -6.75 26.87
N SER A 73 -18.06 -6.41 26.84
CA SER A 73 -17.56 -5.15 27.37
C SER A 73 -17.59 -4.10 26.27
N THR A 74 -18.63 -3.26 26.32
CA THR A 74 -18.74 -1.92 25.73
C THR A 74 -17.71 -1.62 24.66
N ILE A 75 -18.07 -1.92 23.41
CA ILE A 75 -17.38 -1.40 22.23
C ILE A 75 -17.57 0.12 22.27
N VAL A 76 -16.66 0.80 22.95
CA VAL A 76 -16.43 2.22 22.68
C VAL A 76 -15.77 2.23 21.31
N SER A 77 -16.61 2.20 20.28
CA SER A 77 -16.26 2.67 18.95
C SER A 77 -15.92 4.14 19.12
N THR A 78 -14.70 4.45 19.55
CA THR A 78 -14.09 5.74 19.27
C THR A 78 -13.93 5.75 17.76
N SER A 79 -14.99 6.23 17.11
CA SER A 79 -15.00 6.77 15.76
C SER A 79 -13.98 7.90 15.70
N THR A 80 -12.70 7.53 15.65
CA THR A 80 -11.67 8.42 15.15
C THR A 80 -11.50 7.99 13.71
N ASP A 81 -12.25 8.65 12.85
CA ASP A 81 -12.24 8.56 11.38
C ASP A 81 -10.92 9.09 10.80
N GLU A 82 -9.81 8.77 11.47
CA GLU A 82 -8.50 9.33 11.21
C GLU A 82 -7.64 8.24 10.59
N SER A 83 -7.36 8.41 9.30
CA SER A 83 -6.52 7.50 8.55
C SER A 83 -5.12 7.39 9.19
N LEU A 84 -4.65 6.15 9.33
CA LEU A 84 -3.28 5.83 9.79
C LEU A 84 -2.25 6.53 8.90
N PHE A 85 -2.49 6.46 7.59
CA PHE A 85 -1.78 7.22 6.58
C PHE A 85 -2.61 7.31 5.28
N GLU A 86 -2.20 8.25 4.44
CA GLU A 86 -2.63 8.42 3.06
C GLU A 86 -1.40 8.30 2.16
N PHE A 87 -1.63 7.83 0.94
CA PHE A 87 -0.57 7.62 -0.04
C PHE A 87 -1.10 7.77 -1.47
N THR A 88 -0.17 7.93 -2.40
CA THR A 88 -0.43 7.72 -3.83
C THR A 88 0.36 6.52 -4.33
N CYS A 89 -0.20 5.80 -5.29
CA CYS A 89 0.44 4.70 -5.99
C CYS A 89 0.30 4.95 -7.49
N ASN A 90 1.41 5.29 -8.16
CA ASN A 90 1.45 5.52 -9.59
C ASN A 90 2.08 4.31 -10.30
N ILE A 91 1.50 3.90 -11.43
CA ILE A 91 2.05 2.87 -12.31
C ILE A 91 2.45 3.52 -13.63
N GLU A 92 3.69 3.33 -14.06
CA GLU A 92 4.21 3.85 -15.33
C GLU A 92 4.97 2.76 -16.10
N PRO A 93 4.90 2.73 -17.44
CA PRO A 93 5.81 1.90 -18.24
C PRO A 93 7.26 2.30 -17.97
N TRP A 94 8.12 1.32 -17.67
CA TRP A 94 9.53 1.62 -17.34
C TRP A 94 10.43 1.67 -18.56
N SER A 95 10.19 0.79 -19.53
CA SER A 95 10.98 0.68 -20.76
C SER A 95 10.04 0.29 -21.89
N VAL A 96 10.21 0.91 -23.05
CA VAL A 96 9.36 0.68 -24.23
C VAL A 96 9.70 -0.65 -24.90
N ASN A 97 10.91 -1.16 -24.67
CA ASN A 97 11.43 -2.35 -25.34
C ASN A 97 11.25 -3.65 -24.54
N THR A 98 10.92 -3.52 -23.25
CA THR A 98 10.71 -4.63 -22.33
C THR A 98 9.33 -4.45 -21.72
N ASN A 99 8.54 -5.51 -21.59
CA ASN A 99 7.21 -5.45 -20.98
C ASN A 99 7.32 -5.28 -19.46
N THR A 100 7.93 -4.17 -19.03
CA THR A 100 8.32 -3.86 -17.66
C THR A 100 7.65 -2.58 -17.22
N SER A 101 7.13 -2.58 -16.01
CA SER A 101 6.43 -1.44 -15.44
C SER A 101 7.02 -1.09 -14.08
N LYS A 102 7.03 0.19 -13.76
CA LYS A 102 7.46 0.72 -12.48
C LYS A 102 6.24 1.16 -11.68
N ILE A 103 6.22 0.79 -10.41
CA ILE A 103 5.23 1.23 -9.45
C ILE A 103 5.92 2.15 -8.46
N THR A 104 5.35 3.32 -8.18
CA THR A 104 5.85 4.29 -7.20
C THR A 104 4.78 4.55 -6.15
N PHE A 105 5.08 4.22 -4.90
CA PHE A 105 4.26 4.54 -3.73
C PHE A 105 4.82 5.77 -3.04
N SER A 106 3.99 6.78 -2.81
CA SER A 106 4.38 8.03 -2.16
C SER A 106 3.50 8.29 -0.95
N TRP A 107 4.11 8.40 0.23
CA TRP A 107 3.39 8.90 1.41
C TRP A 107 2.92 10.34 1.19
N THR A 108 1.67 10.64 1.48
CA THR A 108 1.12 12.01 1.43
C THR A 108 0.82 12.56 2.82
N ASN A 109 0.19 11.75 3.68
CA ASN A 109 -0.24 12.16 5.02
C ASN A 109 -0.24 10.98 5.99
N GLY A 110 -0.28 11.25 7.29
CA GLY A 110 -0.37 10.22 8.33
C GLY A 110 0.46 10.54 9.58
N LYS A 111 0.26 9.75 10.64
CA LYS A 111 0.94 9.97 11.92
C LYS A 111 2.26 9.20 12.05
N ASP A 112 2.31 7.98 11.51
CA ASP A 112 3.42 7.06 11.73
C ASP A 112 3.98 6.51 10.41
N ARG A 113 5.14 7.04 10.02
CA ARG A 113 5.85 6.65 8.80
C ARG A 113 6.21 5.18 8.75
N SER A 114 6.52 4.58 9.89
CA SER A 114 6.92 3.17 9.97
C SER A 114 5.78 2.23 9.56
N ILE A 115 4.53 2.64 9.77
CA ILE A 115 3.34 1.88 9.37
C ILE A 115 3.27 1.80 7.84
N PHE A 116 3.50 2.90 7.12
CA PHE A 116 3.55 2.90 5.65
C PHE A 116 4.75 2.14 5.10
N GLU A 117 5.93 2.27 5.72
CA GLU A 117 7.09 1.49 5.29
C GLU A 117 6.81 -0.02 5.41
N SER A 118 6.14 -0.43 6.48
CA SER A 118 5.69 -1.82 6.65
C SER A 118 4.61 -2.23 5.64
N PHE A 119 3.73 -1.31 5.24
CA PHE A 119 2.73 -1.52 4.20
C PHE A 119 3.40 -1.72 2.84
N TYR A 120 4.30 -0.80 2.46
CA TYR A 120 5.05 -0.92 1.21
C TYR A 120 5.86 -2.22 1.16
N ALA A 121 6.56 -2.58 2.24
CA ALA A 121 7.31 -3.84 2.29
C ALA A 121 6.40 -5.07 2.11
N HIS A 122 5.17 -5.03 2.64
CA HIS A 122 4.18 -6.09 2.45
C HIS A 122 3.71 -6.16 0.99
N VAL A 123 3.32 -5.02 0.41
CA VAL A 123 2.84 -4.92 -0.97
C VAL A 123 3.94 -5.31 -1.96
N LYS A 124 5.16 -4.80 -1.79
CA LYS A 124 6.35 -5.16 -2.59
C LYS A 124 6.55 -6.67 -2.60
N LYS A 125 6.54 -7.32 -1.44
CA LYS A 125 6.70 -8.77 -1.36
C LYS A 125 5.59 -9.53 -2.11
N LYS A 126 4.35 -9.06 -2.04
CA LYS A 126 3.23 -9.65 -2.78
C LYS A 126 3.39 -9.49 -4.29
N LEU A 127 3.85 -8.33 -4.73
CA LEU A 127 4.15 -8.04 -6.12
C LEU A 127 5.30 -8.92 -6.64
N GLU A 128 6.40 -9.05 -5.91
CA GLU A 128 7.56 -9.89 -6.28
C GLU A 128 7.22 -11.39 -6.28
N GLN A 129 6.23 -11.82 -5.50
CA GLN A 129 5.74 -13.19 -5.50
C GLN A 129 4.89 -13.53 -6.73
N GLU A 130 4.13 -12.54 -7.22
CA GLU A 130 3.23 -12.71 -8.37
C GLU A 130 3.96 -12.46 -9.69
N PHE A 131 4.81 -11.43 -9.72
CA PHE A 131 5.51 -10.95 -10.90
C PHE A 131 7.00 -11.07 -10.67
N SER A 132 7.68 -11.78 -11.57
CA SER A 132 9.13 -11.87 -11.52
C SER A 132 9.77 -10.48 -11.64
N THR A 133 10.77 -10.24 -10.82
CA THR A 133 11.70 -9.12 -10.97
C THR A 133 12.76 -9.55 -11.98
N ASP A 134 12.95 -8.82 -13.08
CA ASP A 134 14.19 -8.92 -13.85
C ASP A 134 15.32 -8.38 -12.95
N GLU A 135 16.23 -9.26 -12.55
CA GLU A 135 17.47 -8.93 -11.84
C GLU A 135 18.63 -8.78 -12.84
#